data_AF-A0A1Q6YB16-F1
#
_entry.id   AF-A0A1Q6YB16-F1
#
_cell.length_a   1.000
_cell.length_b   1.000
_cell.length_c   1.000
_cell.angle_alpha   90.00
_cell.angle_beta   90.00
_cell.angle_gamma   90.00
#
_symmetry.space_group_name_H-M   'P 1'
#
loop_
_entity.id
_entity.type
_entity.pdbx_description
1 polymer ?
#
loop_
_entity_poly.entity_id
_entity_poly.type
_entity_poly.pdbx_seq_one_letter_code
_entity_poly.pdbx_strand_id
1 'polypeptide(L)'
;MAASIGLDASYPFSLERITLQTPASSSGKADVFLSTPAGSATSAKSFQFVQSIRSYAKPALFKFLLYDQVRQHIYLTNIDHVDVFDLQQNIFLGPLQPPGGPPPNAGLRGLALTPDSSQLIVADFGAQSVYLLDPVLGTGTTVPVGGVPGFTSRARRRHQHANGFHRSQR
;
A
#
# COMPACT_ATOMS: atom_id res chain seq x y z
N MET A 1 21.83 3.56 -33.98
CA MET A 1 22.58 4.77 -34.38
C MET A 1 22.14 5.91 -33.48
N ALA A 2 23.01 6.40 -32.60
CA ALA A 2 22.69 7.53 -31.73
C ALA A 2 22.86 8.85 -32.50
N ALA A 3 21.89 9.75 -32.39
CA ALA A 3 21.94 11.07 -33.02
C ALA A 3 23.18 11.83 -32.53
N SER A 4 23.98 12.34 -33.48
CA SER A 4 25.08 13.26 -33.19
C SER A 4 24.48 14.57 -32.65
N ILE A 5 24.54 14.76 -31.33
CA ILE A 5 24.28 16.07 -30.73
C ILE A 5 25.48 16.94 -31.10
N GLY A 6 25.31 17.70 -32.19
CA GLY A 6 26.09 18.84 -32.67
C GLY A 6 27.52 18.99 -32.16
N LEU A 7 28.45 18.25 -32.75
CA LEU A 7 29.83 18.74 -32.89
C LEU A 7 29.97 19.19 -34.35
N ASP A 8 29.46 20.38 -34.65
CA ASP A 8 29.72 21.03 -35.94
C ASP A 8 31.22 21.40 -36.00
N ALA A 9 31.84 21.19 -37.16
CA ALA A 9 33.23 21.49 -37.45
C ALA A 9 33.57 23.01 -37.45
N SER A 10 32.61 23.88 -37.13
CA SER A 10 32.79 25.34 -37.04
C SER A 10 33.46 25.82 -35.73
N TYR A 11 33.72 24.95 -34.75
CA TYR A 11 34.44 25.36 -33.54
C TYR A 11 35.93 25.62 -33.84
N PRO A 12 36.50 26.77 -33.42
CA PRO A 12 37.88 27.15 -33.74
C PRO A 12 38.94 26.32 -32.99
N PHE A 13 38.54 25.29 -32.24
CA PHE A 13 39.41 24.38 -31.49
C PHE A 13 38.80 22.98 -31.39
N SER A 14 39.65 21.98 -31.17
CA SER A 14 39.23 20.58 -31.00
C SER A 14 38.26 20.41 -29.84
N LEU A 15 37.14 19.76 -30.08
CA LEU A 15 36.13 19.43 -29.07
C LEU A 15 36.26 17.95 -28.67
N GLU A 16 36.41 17.71 -27.38
CA GLU A 16 36.41 16.37 -26.80
C GLU A 16 35.10 16.08 -26.08
N ARG A 17 34.65 14.83 -26.16
CA ARG A 17 33.45 14.35 -25.47
C ARG A 17 33.85 13.23 -24.51
N ILE A 18 33.43 13.37 -23.26
CA ILE A 18 33.56 12.34 -22.24
C ILE A 18 32.14 11.92 -21.83
N THR A 19 31.89 10.61 -21.86
CA THR A 19 30.64 10.02 -21.35
C THR A 19 30.96 9.28 -20.07
N LEU A 20 30.20 9.57 -19.01
CA LEU A 20 30.38 8.99 -17.69
C LEU A 20 29.06 8.36 -17.24
N GLN A 21 29.15 7.31 -16.44
CA GLN A 21 27.98 6.77 -15.75
C GLN A 21 27.76 7.55 -14.46
N THR A 22 26.56 8.09 -14.27
CA THR A 22 26.20 8.81 -13.05
C THR A 22 26.31 7.89 -11.83
N PRO A 23 27.11 8.22 -10.82
CA PRO A 23 27.23 7.41 -9.62
C PRO A 23 25.97 7.49 -8.76
N ALA A 24 25.74 6.49 -7.91
CA ALA A 24 24.73 6.61 -6.87
C ALA A 24 25.15 7.71 -5.89
N SER A 25 24.25 8.66 -5.64
CA SER A 25 24.47 9.77 -4.70
C SER A 25 23.14 10.20 -4.09
N SER A 26 23.21 10.92 -2.97
CA SER A 26 22.08 11.62 -2.38
C SER A 26 21.51 12.66 -3.34
N SER A 27 20.20 12.88 -3.28
CA SER A 27 19.53 13.94 -4.05
C SER A 27 20.15 15.31 -3.75
N GLY A 28 20.39 16.12 -4.78
CA GLY A 28 21.00 17.44 -4.63
C GLY A 28 21.80 17.90 -5.84
N LYS A 29 22.21 19.17 -5.82
CA LYS A 29 23.12 19.73 -6.83
C LYS A 29 24.56 19.33 -6.52
N ALA A 30 25.31 19.00 -7.56
CA ALA A 30 26.70 18.62 -7.49
C ALA A 30 27.54 19.39 -8.52
N ASP A 31 28.83 19.51 -8.20
CA ASP A 31 29.82 20.10 -9.08
C ASP A 31 30.31 19.06 -10.10
N VAL A 32 30.65 19.51 -11.30
CA VAL A 32 31.39 18.71 -12.29
C VAL A 32 32.83 19.20 -12.29
N PHE A 33 33.75 18.33 -11.87
CA PHE A 33 35.19 18.61 -11.82
C PHE A 33 35.92 17.80 -12.90
N LEU A 34 36.75 18.50 -13.68
CA LEU A 34 37.63 17.89 -14.68
C LEU A 34 39.08 18.21 -14.31
N SER A 35 39.94 17.20 -14.28
CA SER A 35 41.37 17.34 -14.03
C SER A 35 42.18 16.61 -15.09
N THR A 36 43.25 17.26 -15.54
CA THR A 36 44.22 16.77 -16.51
C THR A 36 45.63 17.13 -16.04
N PRO A 37 46.70 16.54 -16.61
CA PRO A 37 48.06 16.98 -16.32
C PRO A 37 48.32 18.46 -16.64
N ALA A 38 47.55 19.06 -17.56
CA ALA A 38 47.67 20.46 -17.94
C ALA A 38 46.90 21.43 -17.02
N GLY A 39 46.05 20.91 -16.12
CA GLY A 39 45.25 21.73 -15.20
C GLY A 39 43.86 21.16 -14.93
N SER A 40 43.04 21.94 -14.22
CA SER A 40 41.70 21.53 -13.79
C SER A 40 40.66 22.64 -13.94
N ALA A 41 39.40 22.24 -14.10
CA ALA A 41 38.25 23.14 -14.13
C ALA A 41 37.07 22.57 -13.33
N THR A 42 36.29 23.46 -12.71
CA THR A 42 35.08 23.10 -11.95
C THR A 42 33.88 23.86 -12.50
N SER A 43 32.81 23.13 -12.81
CA SER A 43 31.49 23.69 -13.05
C SER A 43 30.64 23.49 -11.80
N ALA A 44 30.39 24.58 -11.07
CA ALA A 44 29.70 24.50 -9.78
C ALA A 44 28.19 24.28 -9.94
N LYS A 45 27.62 23.32 -9.19
CA LYS A 45 26.18 23.01 -9.11
C LYS A 45 25.51 22.75 -10.46
N SER A 46 26.26 22.27 -11.45
CA SER A 46 25.78 22.06 -12.83
C SER A 46 25.16 20.69 -13.07
N PHE A 47 25.28 19.76 -12.13
CA PHE A 47 24.61 18.45 -12.17
C PHE A 47 23.59 18.34 -11.02
N GLN A 48 22.44 17.70 -11.26
CA GLN A 48 21.43 17.45 -10.23
C GLN A 48 21.15 15.95 -10.08
N PHE A 49 21.52 15.40 -8.94
CA PHE A 49 21.04 14.09 -8.51
C PHE A 49 19.57 14.21 -8.10
N VAL A 50 18.73 13.34 -8.67
CA VAL A 50 17.32 13.21 -8.30
C VAL A 50 17.14 12.00 -7.40
N GLN A 51 16.19 12.08 -6.47
CA GLN A 51 15.83 10.96 -5.62
C GLN A 51 15.39 9.77 -6.48
N SER A 52 15.96 8.59 -6.27
CA SER A 52 15.44 7.38 -6.87
C SER A 52 14.08 7.07 -6.24
N ILE A 53 13.04 7.01 -7.08
CA ILE A 53 11.73 6.50 -6.65
C ILE A 53 11.77 5.00 -6.83
N ARG A 54 11.55 4.27 -5.73
CA ARG A 54 11.36 2.82 -5.78
C ARG A 54 9.88 2.51 -5.66
N SER A 55 9.32 1.95 -6.72
CA SER A 55 7.91 1.56 -6.78
C SER A 55 7.77 0.09 -6.40
N TYR A 56 6.91 -0.18 -5.42
CA TYR A 56 6.49 -1.54 -5.05
C TYR A 56 5.10 -1.78 -5.63
N ALA A 57 5.07 -2.23 -6.88
CA ALA A 57 3.82 -2.40 -7.61
C ALA A 57 3.07 -3.65 -7.15
N LYS A 58 1.77 -3.50 -6.90
CA LYS A 58 0.82 -4.61 -6.73
C LYS A 58 -0.47 -4.26 -7.49
N PRO A 59 -0.87 -5.04 -8.51
CA PRO A 59 -2.10 -4.79 -9.25
C PRO A 59 -3.33 -4.89 -8.35
N ALA A 60 -3.99 -3.77 -8.08
CA ALA A 60 -5.17 -3.69 -7.22
C ALA A 60 -5.87 -2.32 -7.36
N LEU A 61 -7.08 -2.22 -6.80
CA LEU A 61 -7.80 -0.97 -6.63
C LEU A 61 -7.84 -0.59 -5.14
N PHE A 62 -6.74 -0.06 -4.65
CA PHE A 62 -6.64 0.39 -3.26
C PHE A 62 -7.51 1.62 -3.02
N LYS A 63 -8.34 1.59 -1.97
CA LYS A 63 -9.29 2.67 -1.65
C LYS A 63 -8.88 3.48 -0.44
N PHE A 64 -8.41 2.80 0.60
CA PHE A 64 -7.98 3.39 1.86
C PHE A 64 -6.67 2.75 2.29
N LEU A 65 -5.85 3.52 2.99
CA LEU A 65 -4.63 3.03 3.63
C LEU A 65 -4.65 3.37 5.12
N LEU A 66 -4.00 2.53 5.92
CA LEU A 66 -3.77 2.77 7.33
C LEU A 66 -2.34 2.36 7.70
N TYR A 67 -1.64 3.21 8.43
CA TYR A 67 -0.31 2.91 8.94
C TYR A 67 -0.37 2.30 10.33
N ASP A 68 0.31 1.17 10.52
CA ASP A 68 0.60 0.55 11.81
C ASP A 68 2.04 0.86 12.20
N GLN A 69 2.21 1.83 13.10
CA GLN A 69 3.52 2.23 13.59
C GLN A 69 4.20 1.13 14.42
N VAL A 70 3.45 0.32 15.15
CA VAL A 70 4.02 -0.71 16.04
C VAL A 70 4.64 -1.83 15.19
N ARG A 71 3.94 -2.25 14.14
CA ARG A 71 4.40 -3.33 13.25
C ARG A 71 5.22 -2.83 12.06
N GLN A 72 5.26 -1.52 11.80
CA GLN A 72 5.81 -0.94 10.57
C GLN A 72 5.14 -1.51 9.32
N HIS A 73 3.81 -1.63 9.34
CA HIS A 73 3.01 -2.09 8.21
C HIS A 73 2.12 -0.98 7.65
N ILE A 74 1.82 -1.04 6.36
CA ILE A 74 0.72 -0.30 5.74
C ILE A 74 -0.36 -1.31 5.36
N TYR A 75 -1.57 -1.10 5.86
CA TYR A 75 -2.76 -1.83 5.45
C TYR A 75 -3.45 -1.08 4.31
N LEU A 76 -3.86 -1.79 3.27
CA LEU A 76 -4.56 -1.22 2.12
C LEU A 76 -5.82 -2.02 1.84
N THR A 77 -6.98 -1.37 1.79
CA THR A 77 -8.21 -2.10 1.39
C THR A 77 -8.22 -2.32 -0.11
N ASN A 78 -8.30 -3.58 -0.52
CA ASN A 78 -8.73 -3.97 -1.84
C ASN A 78 -10.27 -4.10 -1.86
N ILE A 79 -10.84 -4.67 -2.92
CA ILE A 79 -12.28 -4.89 -3.04
C ILE A 79 -12.78 -5.83 -1.93
N ASP A 80 -12.03 -6.90 -1.68
CA ASP A 80 -12.50 -8.09 -0.96
C ASP A 80 -11.55 -8.58 0.15
N HIS A 81 -10.37 -7.97 0.27
CA HIS A 81 -9.39 -8.26 1.32
C HIS A 81 -8.58 -7.01 1.69
N VAL A 82 -7.76 -7.12 2.74
CA VAL A 82 -6.77 -6.11 3.11
C VAL A 82 -5.39 -6.59 2.71
N ASP A 83 -4.70 -5.81 1.89
CA ASP A 83 -3.29 -6.02 1.59
C ASP A 83 -2.41 -5.43 2.68
N VAL A 84 -1.27 -6.10 2.94
CA VAL A 84 -0.30 -5.70 3.96
C VAL A 84 1.03 -5.44 3.28
N PHE A 85 1.56 -4.23 3.43
CA PHE A 85 2.91 -3.87 3.01
C PHE A 85 3.81 -3.71 4.22
N ASP A 86 4.90 -4.47 4.26
CA ASP A 86 5.92 -4.39 5.30
C ASP A 86 6.95 -3.32 4.94
N LEU A 87 7.12 -2.31 5.79
CA LEU A 87 8.04 -1.20 5.57
C LEU A 87 9.50 -1.52 5.91
N GLN A 88 9.76 -2.56 6.71
CA GLN A 88 11.13 -2.97 7.06
C GLN A 88 11.76 -3.75 5.92
N GLN A 89 11.02 -4.71 5.39
CA GLN A 89 11.42 -5.60 4.30
C GLN A 89 11.11 -4.99 2.94
N ASN A 90 10.22 -4.01 2.88
CA ASN A 90 9.71 -3.40 1.66
C ASN A 90 9.07 -4.43 0.70
N ILE A 91 8.21 -5.29 1.23
CA ILE A 91 7.50 -6.33 0.47
C ILE A 91 6.02 -6.36 0.86
N PHE A 92 5.18 -6.85 -0.05
CA PHE A 92 3.81 -7.22 0.32
C PHE A 92 3.81 -8.59 1.01
N LEU A 93 3.18 -8.66 2.17
CA LEU A 93 2.93 -9.91 2.88
C LEU A 93 1.64 -10.56 2.37
N GLY A 94 1.28 -11.71 2.95
CA GLY A 94 -0.02 -12.33 2.73
C GLY A 94 -1.17 -11.40 3.12
N PRO A 95 -2.25 -11.33 2.33
CA PRO A 95 -3.39 -10.47 2.63
C PRO A 95 -4.18 -10.98 3.84
N LEU A 96 -4.81 -10.06 4.57
CA LEU A 96 -5.78 -10.39 5.61
C LEU A 96 -7.17 -10.52 4.97
N GLN A 97 -7.78 -11.67 5.18
CA GLN A 97 -9.08 -12.01 4.62
C GLN A 97 -10.20 -11.66 5.62
N PRO A 98 -11.39 -11.28 5.15
CA PRO A 98 -12.58 -11.34 5.97
C PRO A 98 -12.76 -12.75 6.56
N PRO A 99 -13.33 -12.89 7.77
CA PRO A 99 -13.52 -14.21 8.39
C PRO A 99 -14.41 -15.09 7.52
N GLY A 100 -13.90 -16.27 7.14
CA GLY A 100 -14.57 -17.19 6.21
C GLY A 100 -14.31 -16.91 4.72
N GLY A 101 -13.45 -15.94 4.41
CA GLY A 101 -13.11 -15.52 3.05
C GLY A 101 -13.95 -14.34 2.56
N PRO A 102 -13.64 -13.83 1.35
CA PRO A 102 -14.32 -12.67 0.78
C PRO A 102 -15.80 -12.97 0.49
N PRO A 103 -16.75 -12.14 0.96
CA PRO A 103 -18.15 -12.33 0.61
C PRO A 103 -18.43 -11.97 -0.86
N PRO A 104 -19.51 -12.52 -1.48
CA PRO A 104 -19.82 -12.27 -2.89
C PRO A 104 -20.06 -10.80 -3.24
N ASN A 105 -20.53 -10.03 -2.27
CA ASN A 105 -20.80 -8.59 -2.36
C ASN A 105 -19.75 -7.76 -1.63
N ALA A 106 -18.51 -8.26 -1.48
CA ALA A 106 -17.48 -7.53 -0.75
C ALA A 106 -17.25 -6.12 -1.30
N GLY A 107 -17.05 -5.20 -0.37
CA GLY A 107 -16.83 -3.81 -0.67
C GLY A 107 -16.13 -3.14 0.49
N LEU A 108 -14.91 -3.58 0.80
CA LEU A 108 -14.09 -3.00 1.86
C LEU A 108 -13.83 -1.50 1.59
N ARG A 109 -13.83 -0.71 2.67
CA ARG A 109 -13.65 0.75 2.67
C ARG A 109 -12.74 1.16 3.84
N GLY A 110 -13.32 1.66 4.93
CA GLY A 110 -12.55 2.23 6.04
C GLY A 110 -11.70 1.20 6.78
N LEU A 111 -10.57 1.68 7.30
CA LEU A 111 -9.66 0.95 8.18
C LEU A 111 -9.44 1.76 9.46
N ALA A 112 -9.36 1.08 10.60
CA ALA A 112 -8.89 1.66 11.86
C ALA A 112 -8.16 0.60 12.68
N LEU A 113 -7.17 1.00 13.48
CA LEU A 113 -6.56 0.16 14.49
C LEU A 113 -7.16 0.48 15.85
N THR A 114 -7.32 -0.53 16.69
CA THR A 114 -7.56 -0.29 18.11
C THR A 114 -6.36 0.43 18.74
N PRO A 115 -6.53 1.23 19.80
CA PRO A 115 -5.44 1.99 20.41
C PRO A 115 -4.26 1.14 20.90
N ASP A 116 -4.50 -0.12 21.25
CA ASP A 116 -3.50 -1.11 21.65
C ASP A 116 -2.90 -1.89 20.46
N SER A 117 -3.31 -1.55 19.23
CA SER A 117 -2.94 -2.22 17.98
C SER A 117 -3.27 -3.71 17.93
N SER A 118 -4.14 -4.23 18.81
CA SER A 118 -4.48 -5.65 18.84
C SER A 118 -5.49 -6.06 17.77
N GLN A 119 -6.30 -5.13 17.25
CA GLN A 119 -7.28 -5.40 16.21
C GLN A 119 -7.23 -4.36 15.08
N LEU A 120 -7.34 -4.85 13.86
CA LEU A 120 -7.63 -4.07 12.66
C LEU A 120 -9.13 -4.14 12.38
N ILE A 121 -9.80 -3.00 12.46
CA ILE A 121 -11.21 -2.81 12.16
C ILE A 121 -11.35 -2.46 10.68
N VAL A 122 -12.16 -3.23 9.95
CA VAL A 122 -12.37 -3.06 8.51
C VAL A 122 -13.87 -2.92 8.23
N ALA A 123 -14.27 -1.81 7.61
CA ALA A 123 -15.66 -1.63 7.21
C ALA A 123 -15.89 -2.20 5.81
N ASP A 124 -16.89 -3.07 5.67
CA ASP A 124 -17.37 -3.58 4.38
C ASP A 124 -18.75 -3.00 4.07
N PHE A 125 -18.77 -2.06 3.14
CA PHE A 125 -20.00 -1.43 2.67
C PHE A 125 -20.89 -2.41 1.89
N GLY A 126 -20.28 -3.25 1.07
CA GLY A 126 -21.03 -4.14 0.18
C GLY A 126 -21.66 -5.30 0.96
N ALA A 127 -20.92 -5.87 1.91
CA ALA A 127 -21.40 -6.93 2.81
C ALA A 127 -22.14 -6.41 4.06
N GLN A 128 -22.27 -5.09 4.22
CA GLN A 128 -22.95 -4.45 5.37
C GLN A 128 -22.45 -4.96 6.73
N SER A 129 -21.13 -5.07 6.84
CA SER A 129 -20.48 -5.70 7.98
C SER A 129 -19.23 -4.92 8.37
N VAL A 130 -18.79 -5.12 9.61
CA VAL A 130 -17.48 -4.70 10.10
C VAL A 130 -16.71 -5.95 10.50
N TYR A 131 -15.44 -6.04 10.07
CA TYR A 131 -14.54 -7.11 10.46
C TYR A 131 -13.59 -6.62 11.54
N LEU A 132 -13.42 -7.42 12.59
CA LEU A 132 -12.39 -7.23 13.61
C LEU A 132 -11.34 -8.30 13.35
N LEU A 133 -10.24 -7.91 12.73
CA LEU A 133 -9.16 -8.81 12.32
C LEU A 133 -8.00 -8.73 13.31
N ASP A 134 -7.40 -9.86 13.64
CA ASP A 134 -6.09 -9.93 14.26
C ASP A 134 -5.03 -9.64 13.17
N PRO A 135 -4.29 -8.52 13.27
CA PRO A 135 -3.30 -8.13 12.26
C PRO A 135 -2.05 -9.03 12.21
N VAL A 136 -1.84 -9.91 13.20
CA VAL A 136 -0.72 -10.86 13.28
C VAL A 136 -1.14 -12.24 12.77
N LEU A 137 -2.26 -12.76 13.27
CA LEU A 137 -2.72 -14.10 12.95
C LEU A 137 -3.56 -14.15 11.66
N GLY A 138 -4.10 -13.01 11.22
CA GLY A 138 -5.01 -12.93 10.08
C GLY A 138 -6.37 -13.60 10.30
N THR A 139 -6.70 -13.92 11.56
CA THR A 139 -8.02 -14.41 11.96
C THR A 139 -8.91 -13.23 12.35
N GLY A 140 -10.20 -13.47 12.60
CA GLY A 140 -11.07 -12.38 13.01
C GLY A 140 -12.52 -12.77 13.21
N THR A 141 -13.35 -11.76 13.46
CA THR A 141 -14.80 -11.92 13.63
C THR A 141 -15.57 -10.91 12.78
N THR A 142 -16.79 -11.29 12.43
CA THR A 142 -17.69 -10.47 11.62
C THR A 142 -18.80 -9.91 12.49
N VAL A 143 -18.99 -8.59 12.43
CA VAL A 143 -20.09 -7.87 13.09
C VAL A 143 -21.03 -7.32 12.01
N PRO A 144 -22.22 -7.91 11.84
CA PRO A 144 -23.23 -7.35 10.96
C PRO A 144 -23.69 -6.00 11.51
N VAL A 145 -23.68 -4.95 10.69
CA VAL A 145 -24.15 -3.62 11.10
C VAL A 145 -25.60 -3.35 10.68
N GLY A 146 -26.19 -4.24 9.88
CA GLY A 146 -27.54 -4.07 9.34
C GLY A 146 -27.56 -2.99 8.25
N GLY A 147 -28.45 -3.15 7.28
CA GLY A 147 -28.54 -2.23 6.13
C GLY A 147 -29.29 -0.94 6.44
N VAL A 148 -29.07 0.07 5.59
CA VAL A 148 -30.02 1.18 5.38
C VAL A 148 -31.40 0.57 5.07
N PRO A 149 -32.52 1.06 5.63
CA PRO A 149 -33.85 0.58 5.30
C PRO A 149 -34.04 0.50 3.76
N GLY A 150 -34.28 -0.71 3.24
CA GLY A 150 -34.34 -1.01 1.81
C GLY A 150 -33.33 -2.07 1.33
N PHE A 151 -32.27 -2.35 2.10
CA PHE A 151 -31.35 -3.45 1.84
C PHE A 151 -31.38 -4.45 3.00
N THR A 152 -32.17 -5.52 2.89
CA THR A 152 -32.34 -6.47 3.98
C THR A 152 -31.18 -7.48 4.05
N SER A 153 -30.32 -7.38 5.06
CA SER A 153 -29.50 -8.53 5.50
C SER A 153 -30.27 -9.31 6.57
N ARG A 154 -30.72 -10.53 6.21
CA ARG A 154 -31.39 -11.43 7.15
C ARG A 154 -30.36 -12.05 8.10
N ALA A 155 -29.99 -11.34 9.16
CA ALA A 155 -29.39 -12.00 10.32
C ALA A 155 -30.50 -12.73 11.08
N ARG A 156 -30.58 -14.05 10.95
CA ARG A 156 -31.47 -14.90 11.77
C ARG A 156 -31.04 -14.75 13.24
N ARG A 157 -31.79 -13.98 14.05
CA ARG A 157 -31.78 -14.16 15.50
C ARG A 157 -32.31 -15.57 15.81
N ARG A 158 -31.45 -16.46 16.31
CA ARG A 158 -31.91 -17.68 16.99
C ARG A 158 -32.60 -17.25 18.29
N HIS A 159 -33.91 -17.07 18.25
CA HIS A 159 -34.71 -17.10 19.46
C HIS A 159 -34.87 -18.56 19.87
N GLN A 160 -34.09 -19.00 20.85
CA GLN A 160 -34.47 -20.15 21.66
C GLN A 160 -35.69 -19.73 22.48
N HIS A 161 -36.88 -20.10 22.03
CA HIS A 161 -38.04 -20.16 22.91
C HIS A 161 -38.12 -21.57 23.45
N ALA A 162 -37.74 -21.72 24.72
CA ALA A 162 -38.11 -22.85 25.54
C ALA A 162 -39.63 -22.82 25.74
N ASN A 163 -40.35 -23.69 25.02
CA ASN A 163 -41.75 -23.99 25.34
C ASN A 163 -41.79 -25.27 26.18
N GLY A 164 -41.67 -25.09 27.49
CA GLY A 164 -42.31 -26.00 28.43
C GLY A 164 -43.77 -25.59 28.57
N PHE A 165 -44.70 -26.46 28.17
CA PHE A 165 -46.03 -26.51 28.79
C PHE A 165 -46.63 -27.91 28.61
N HIS A 166 -46.79 -28.60 29.74
CA HIS A 166 -47.52 -29.85 29.87
C HIS A 166 -48.98 -29.69 29.42
N ARG A 167 -49.46 -30.70 28.67
CA ARG A 167 -50.87 -31.11 28.71
C ARG A 167 -50.93 -32.62 28.85
N SER A 168 -51.12 -33.06 30.10
CA SER A 168 -51.84 -34.29 30.40
C SER A 168 -53.30 -33.90 30.54
N GLN A 169 -54.17 -34.44 29.68
CA GLN A 169 -55.53 -34.78 30.05
C GLN A 169 -55.93 -36.08 29.33
N ARG A 170 -56.75 -36.83 30.08
CA ARG A 170 -57.19 -38.21 29.92
C ARG A 170 -57.93 -38.50 28.63
#